data_AF-A0A7V8WVK3-F1
#
_entry.id   AF-A0A7V8WVK3-F1
#
_cell.length_a   1.000
_cell.length_b   1.000
_cell.length_c   1.000
_cell.angle_alpha   90.00
_cell.angle_beta   90.00
_cell.angle_gamma   90.00
#
_symmetry.space_group_name_H-M   'P 1'
#
loop_
_entity.id
_entity.type
_entity.pdbx_description
1 polymer ?
#
loop_
_entity_poly.entity_id
_entity_poly.type
_entity_poly.pdbx_seq_one_letter_code
_entity_poly.pdbx_strand_id
1 'polypeptide(L)'
;MERDRALDSEVALHDELTRLGQKHEGGDLGLVLMNYDPVNHDDQRLSHVMNPISPDTNFDTIRLYASSALGNRYPDRFERMVEVFEARTDLLNNIRTDLVEGKNIALITNHGKLEDIPIVQAALVCALGDEKYIKRNAIVVSKILTRLEAFGLPASSVLSYLGHTFFSIPRSKSIFRSGIDNDIAQEENAIMLNALQQYIEEGGKMVAIAPSGSTDERNYKFDDLTGLTLQRMSSGTANLLLLFDRILPVSVWLEAPKGHKFLTIGELLSVRAKTETSIHECMEWIAGETAGLARVTTVYESDRLTGIARAKKIGKLISERANKALH
;
A
#
# COMPACT_ATOMS: atom_id res chain seq x y z
N MET A 1 34.73 -8.40 -11.45
CA MET A 1 34.06 -7.55 -12.46
C MET A 1 32.54 -7.60 -12.38
N GLU A 2 31.85 -8.72 -12.64
CA GLU A 2 30.38 -8.80 -12.45
C GLU A 2 29.96 -8.70 -10.98
N ARG A 3 30.70 -9.35 -10.07
CA ARG A 3 30.45 -9.29 -8.63
C ARG A 3 30.68 -7.90 -8.01
N ASP A 4 31.61 -7.13 -8.57
CA ASP A 4 31.92 -5.76 -8.11
C ASP A 4 30.84 -4.78 -8.58
N ARG A 5 30.32 -4.95 -9.81
CA ARG A 5 29.19 -4.14 -10.34
C ARG A 5 27.89 -4.38 -9.57
N ALA A 6 27.64 -5.62 -9.15
CA ALA A 6 26.47 -5.96 -8.32
C ALA A 6 26.55 -5.27 -6.94
N LEU A 7 27.74 -5.25 -6.33
CA LEU A 7 27.97 -4.59 -5.03
C LEU A 7 27.81 -3.07 -5.12
N ASP A 8 28.40 -2.44 -6.14
CA ASP A 8 28.29 -0.98 -6.37
C ASP A 8 26.84 -0.54 -6.61
N SER A 9 26.07 -1.40 -7.29
CA SER A 9 24.66 -1.15 -7.60
C SER A 9 23.74 -1.39 -6.39
N GLU A 10 24.08 -2.36 -5.53
CA GLU A 10 23.42 -2.56 -4.23
C GLU A 10 23.62 -1.35 -3.31
N VAL A 11 24.84 -0.82 -3.21
CA VAL A 11 25.14 0.40 -2.43
C VAL A 11 24.35 1.60 -2.96
N ALA A 12 24.36 1.85 -4.27
CA ALA A 12 23.62 2.96 -4.85
C ALA A 12 22.10 2.88 -4.60
N LEU A 13 21.54 1.67 -4.62
CA LEU A 13 20.14 1.44 -4.30
C LEU A 13 19.86 1.69 -2.80
N HIS A 14 20.75 1.28 -1.90
CA HIS A 14 20.62 1.59 -0.47
C HIS A 14 20.70 3.08 -0.16
N ASP A 15 21.57 3.83 -0.85
CA ASP A 15 21.65 5.28 -0.72
C ASP A 15 20.35 5.95 -1.15
N GLU A 16 19.76 5.52 -2.27
CA GLU A 16 18.48 6.05 -2.72
C GLU A 16 17.33 5.66 -1.79
N LEU A 17 17.27 4.41 -1.31
CA LEU A 17 16.26 3.99 -0.33
C LEU A 17 16.37 4.82 0.96
N THR A 18 17.59 5.14 1.39
CA THR A 18 17.85 6.02 2.53
C THR A 18 17.38 7.44 2.24
N ARG A 19 17.70 8.01 1.07
CA ARG A 19 17.23 9.33 0.63
C ARG A 19 15.71 9.42 0.52
N LEU A 20 15.05 8.35 0.11
CA LEU A 20 13.60 8.28 0.09
C LEU A 20 13.02 8.15 1.50
N GLY A 21 13.65 7.36 2.37
CA GLY A 21 13.30 7.24 3.78
C GLY A 21 13.33 8.58 4.51
N GLN A 22 14.30 9.45 4.20
CA GLN A 22 14.40 10.81 4.78
C GLN A 22 13.13 11.65 4.59
N LYS A 23 12.35 11.42 3.53
CA LYS A 23 11.09 12.15 3.31
C LYS A 23 10.01 11.80 4.34
N HIS A 24 10.19 10.71 5.06
CA HIS A 24 9.25 10.19 6.04
C HIS A 24 9.73 10.41 7.49
N GLU A 25 10.95 10.91 7.68
CA GLU A 25 11.53 11.19 9.00
C GLU A 25 10.75 12.29 9.73
N GLY A 26 10.58 12.12 11.05
CA GLY A 26 9.92 13.09 11.92
C GLY A 26 8.42 13.26 11.72
N GLY A 27 7.80 12.57 10.74
CA GLY A 27 6.35 12.59 10.47
C GLY A 27 5.49 12.20 11.69
N ASP A 28 4.18 12.02 11.52
CA ASP A 28 3.27 11.84 12.67
C ASP A 28 3.60 10.62 13.55
N LEU A 29 4.26 9.60 12.99
CA LEU A 29 4.75 8.41 13.71
C LEU A 29 6.09 8.64 14.43
N GLY A 30 6.72 9.81 14.27
CA GLY A 30 8.06 10.09 14.77
C GLY A 30 9.12 9.15 14.17
N LEU A 31 8.98 8.77 12.89
CA LEU A 31 9.91 7.86 12.24
C LEU A 31 11.33 8.42 12.27
N VAL A 32 12.30 7.55 12.52
CA VAL A 32 13.72 7.90 12.54
C VAL A 32 14.43 7.13 11.44
N LEU A 33 15.33 7.80 10.72
CA LEU A 33 16.13 7.14 9.69
C LEU A 33 17.20 6.25 10.34
N MET A 34 17.27 4.99 9.90
CA MET A 34 18.29 4.05 10.35
C MET A 34 19.52 4.08 9.43
N ASN A 35 20.70 3.86 10.01
CA ASN A 35 21.91 3.60 9.24
C ASN A 35 21.80 2.26 8.48
N TYR A 36 22.59 2.11 7.41
CA TYR A 36 22.68 0.83 6.71
C TYR A 36 23.59 -0.11 7.48
N ASP A 37 23.00 -1.15 8.03
CA ASP A 37 23.63 -2.17 8.87
C ASP A 37 22.97 -3.55 8.61
N PRO A 38 23.26 -4.16 7.45
CA PRO A 38 22.72 -5.48 7.08
C PRO A 38 23.29 -6.65 7.90
N VAL A 39 24.19 -6.36 8.86
CA VAL A 39 24.73 -7.35 9.80
C VAL A 39 23.77 -7.50 10.98
N ASN A 40 23.27 -6.39 11.51
CA ASN A 40 22.31 -6.40 12.61
C ASN A 40 20.85 -6.34 12.15
N HIS A 41 20.60 -5.93 10.90
CA HIS A 41 19.28 -5.82 10.28
C HIS A 41 19.30 -6.52 8.92
N ASP A 42 19.19 -7.85 8.92
CA ASP A 42 19.24 -8.67 7.71
C ASP A 42 18.20 -8.27 6.67
N ASP A 43 17.05 -7.78 7.13
CA ASP A 43 15.97 -7.23 6.35
C ASP A 43 16.35 -6.01 5.51
N GLN A 44 17.46 -5.35 5.81
CA GLN A 44 18.00 -4.28 4.98
C GLN A 44 18.67 -4.79 3.71
N ARG A 45 19.07 -6.06 3.62
CA ARG A 45 19.68 -6.65 2.41
C ARG A 45 18.67 -6.68 1.27
N LEU A 46 19.09 -6.42 0.04
CA LEU A 46 18.18 -6.45 -1.11
C LEU A 46 17.52 -7.82 -1.28
N SER A 47 18.34 -8.87 -1.21
CA SER A 47 17.92 -10.27 -1.33
C SER A 47 16.92 -10.72 -0.26
N HIS A 48 16.74 -9.95 0.81
CA HIS A 48 15.79 -10.25 1.87
C HIS A 48 14.40 -9.72 1.53
N VAL A 49 13.54 -10.55 0.95
CA VAL A 49 12.26 -10.10 0.41
C VAL A 49 11.08 -10.20 1.38
N MET A 50 11.26 -10.86 2.53
CA MET A 50 10.16 -11.12 3.46
C MET A 50 10.61 -11.28 4.91
N ASN A 51 9.91 -10.61 5.83
CA ASN A 51 9.95 -10.94 7.26
C ASN A 51 8.81 -11.90 7.60
N PRO A 52 9.08 -12.98 8.34
CA PRO A 52 8.02 -13.80 8.91
C PRO A 52 7.27 -13.03 10.00
N ILE A 53 6.11 -13.54 10.39
CA ILE A 53 5.40 -13.08 11.58
C ILE A 53 6.26 -13.26 12.83
N SER A 54 6.24 -12.28 13.74
CA SER A 54 6.90 -12.39 15.04
C SER A 54 6.23 -13.48 15.90
N PRO A 55 6.99 -14.34 16.60
CA PRO A 55 6.43 -15.42 17.42
C PRO A 55 5.60 -14.90 18.61
N ASP A 56 5.88 -13.68 19.07
CA ASP A 56 5.21 -13.05 20.22
C ASP A 56 3.95 -12.27 19.83
N THR A 57 3.48 -12.42 18.59
CA THR A 57 2.33 -11.68 18.08
C THR A 57 1.02 -12.12 18.74
N ASN A 58 0.29 -11.14 19.26
CA ASN A 58 -1.06 -11.28 19.80
C ASN A 58 -1.87 -9.98 19.56
N PHE A 59 -3.15 -9.98 19.89
CA PHE A 59 -3.99 -8.79 19.68
C PHE A 59 -3.56 -7.57 20.50
N ASP A 60 -3.07 -7.75 21.73
CA ASP A 60 -2.64 -6.63 22.57
C ASP A 60 -1.44 -5.91 21.94
N THR A 61 -0.49 -6.66 21.39
CA THR A 61 0.67 -6.11 20.68
C THR A 61 0.25 -5.36 19.40
N ILE A 62 -0.67 -5.92 18.62
CA ILE A 62 -1.21 -5.24 17.42
C ILE A 62 -1.92 -3.94 17.81
N ARG A 63 -2.79 -3.99 18.82
CA ARG A 63 -3.53 -2.83 19.33
C ARG A 63 -2.60 -1.75 19.87
N LEU A 64 -1.56 -2.15 20.60
CA LEU A 64 -0.55 -1.23 21.15
C LEU A 64 0.12 -0.43 20.03
N TYR A 65 0.70 -1.09 19.03
CA TYR A 65 1.41 -0.39 17.95
C TYR A 65 0.46 0.41 17.05
N ALA A 66 -0.71 -0.13 16.71
CA ALA A 66 -1.66 0.57 15.85
C ALA A 66 -2.27 1.82 16.55
N SER A 67 -2.56 1.73 17.85
CA SER A 67 -3.02 2.88 18.63
C SER A 67 -1.92 3.91 18.82
N SER A 68 -0.68 3.45 19.06
CA SER A 68 0.50 4.33 19.19
C SER A 68 0.80 5.08 17.89
N ALA A 69 0.59 4.44 16.74
CA ALA A 69 0.76 5.04 15.42
C ALA A 69 -0.21 6.21 15.16
N LEU A 70 -1.43 6.15 15.67
CA LEU A 70 -2.39 7.25 15.58
C LEU A 70 -2.13 8.35 16.62
N GLY A 71 -1.37 8.01 17.67
CA GLY A 71 -0.85 8.91 18.69
C GLY A 71 -1.93 9.63 19.51
N ASN A 72 -1.49 10.57 20.34
CA ASN A 72 -2.36 11.38 21.20
C ASN A 72 -3.33 12.29 20.43
N ARG A 73 -3.13 12.50 19.12
CA ARG A 73 -4.05 13.32 18.32
C ARG A 73 -5.41 12.63 18.17
N TYR A 74 -5.42 11.30 18.15
CA TYR A 74 -6.62 10.51 17.89
C TYR A 74 -6.70 9.25 18.79
N PRO A 75 -6.81 9.43 20.12
CA PRO A 75 -6.62 8.35 21.10
C PRO A 75 -7.56 7.15 20.94
N ASP A 76 -8.75 7.35 20.38
CA ASP A 76 -9.75 6.28 20.17
C ASP A 76 -9.92 5.89 18.70
N ARG A 77 -9.12 6.43 17.78
CA ARG A 77 -9.36 6.25 16.34
C ARG A 77 -9.10 4.83 15.88
N PHE A 78 -8.15 4.13 16.49
CA PHE A 78 -7.92 2.73 16.18
C PHE A 78 -9.12 1.87 16.60
N GLU A 79 -9.59 2.02 17.84
CA GLU A 79 -10.76 1.29 18.34
C GLU A 79 -12.01 1.59 17.52
N ARG A 80 -12.25 2.86 17.17
CA ARG A 80 -13.34 3.24 16.25
C ARG A 80 -13.20 2.60 14.87
N MET A 81 -11.98 2.33 14.41
CA MET A 81 -11.76 1.63 13.15
C MET A 81 -12.15 0.15 13.26
N VAL A 82 -11.78 -0.49 14.36
CA VAL A 82 -12.18 -1.86 14.69
C VAL A 82 -13.71 -1.96 14.75
N GLU A 83 -14.37 -1.04 15.46
CA GLU A 83 -15.84 -0.96 15.56
C GLU A 83 -16.52 -0.84 14.19
N VAL A 84 -15.94 -0.08 13.25
CA VAL A 84 -16.47 0.06 11.88
C VAL A 84 -16.41 -1.27 11.11
N PHE A 85 -15.37 -2.08 11.32
CA PHE A 85 -15.32 -3.44 10.78
C PHE A 85 -16.29 -4.39 11.50
N GLU A 86 -16.35 -4.34 12.84
CA GLU A 86 -17.25 -5.18 13.65
C GLU A 86 -18.73 -4.94 13.35
N ALA A 87 -19.09 -3.69 13.01
CA ALA A 87 -20.44 -3.35 12.56
C ALA A 87 -20.84 -4.05 11.25
N ARG A 88 -19.87 -4.53 10.45
CA ARG A 88 -20.08 -5.30 9.21
C ARG A 88 -19.98 -6.80 9.49
N THR A 89 -20.88 -7.32 10.33
CA THR A 89 -20.88 -8.74 10.74
C THR A 89 -21.02 -9.70 9.55
N ASP A 90 -21.78 -9.31 8.53
CA ASP A 90 -21.91 -10.01 7.25
C ASP A 90 -20.57 -10.16 6.53
N LEU A 91 -19.83 -9.06 6.41
CA LEU A 91 -18.51 -9.03 5.79
C LEU A 91 -17.52 -9.90 6.55
N LEU A 92 -17.45 -9.75 7.88
CA LEU A 92 -16.52 -10.54 8.70
C LEU A 92 -16.82 -12.03 8.61
N ASN A 93 -18.09 -12.43 8.59
CA ASN A 93 -18.47 -13.84 8.41
C ASN A 93 -18.07 -14.36 7.02
N ASN A 94 -18.23 -13.56 5.97
CA ASN A 94 -17.79 -13.92 4.62
C ASN A 94 -16.26 -14.06 4.55
N ILE A 95 -15.50 -13.13 5.15
CA ILE A 95 -14.04 -13.22 5.23
C ILE A 95 -13.61 -14.48 5.97
N ARG A 96 -14.17 -14.75 7.16
CA ARG A 96 -13.85 -15.97 7.94
C ARG A 96 -14.13 -17.24 7.13
N THR A 97 -15.29 -17.29 6.46
CA THR A 97 -15.68 -18.44 5.63
C THR A 97 -14.72 -18.62 4.46
N ASP A 98 -14.48 -17.57 3.69
CA ASP A 98 -13.59 -17.61 2.53
C ASP A 98 -12.15 -18.03 2.95
N LEU A 99 -11.62 -17.50 4.05
CA LEU A 99 -10.30 -17.90 4.55
C LEU A 99 -10.27 -19.37 4.99
N VAL A 100 -11.29 -19.86 5.69
CA VAL A 100 -11.38 -21.28 6.10
C VAL A 100 -11.48 -22.21 4.90
N GLU A 101 -12.18 -21.79 3.83
CA GLU A 101 -12.29 -22.51 2.56
C GLU A 101 -11.02 -22.43 1.69
N GLY A 102 -9.97 -21.77 2.18
CA GLY A 102 -8.70 -21.64 1.46
C GLY A 102 -8.69 -20.54 0.39
N LYS A 103 -9.69 -19.67 0.34
CA LYS A 103 -9.71 -18.54 -0.60
C LYS A 103 -8.82 -17.40 -0.11
N ASN A 104 -8.11 -16.79 -1.04
CA ASN A 104 -7.20 -15.70 -0.76
C ASN A 104 -7.89 -14.34 -0.94
N ILE A 105 -7.61 -13.39 -0.03
CA ILE A 105 -8.24 -12.06 0.00
C ILE A 105 -7.17 -10.98 -0.10
N ALA A 106 -7.28 -10.11 -1.10
CA ALA A 106 -6.51 -8.89 -1.16
C ALA A 106 -7.27 -7.75 -0.49
N LEU A 107 -6.71 -7.18 0.57
CA LEU A 107 -7.16 -5.90 1.14
C LEU A 107 -6.45 -4.78 0.39
N ILE A 108 -7.20 -3.94 -0.33
CA ILE A 108 -6.62 -2.83 -1.11
C ILE A 108 -7.06 -1.48 -0.57
N THR A 109 -6.12 -0.56 -0.47
CA THR A 109 -6.39 0.80 0.05
C THR A 109 -5.79 1.89 -0.83
N ASN A 110 -6.25 3.14 -0.65
CA ASN A 110 -5.43 4.30 -1.00
C ASN A 110 -4.21 4.39 -0.05
N HIS A 111 -3.26 5.24 -0.38
CA HIS A 111 -2.00 5.33 0.36
C HIS A 111 -1.64 6.79 0.62
N GLY A 112 -2.38 7.47 1.51
CA GLY A 112 -2.11 8.87 1.84
C GLY A 112 -0.87 9.05 2.72
N LYS A 113 -0.61 8.08 3.61
CA LYS A 113 0.55 8.01 4.52
C LYS A 113 1.07 6.58 4.66
N LEU A 114 2.27 6.43 5.22
CA LEU A 114 2.94 5.13 5.38
C LEU A 114 2.13 4.16 6.25
N GLU A 115 1.51 4.67 7.30
CA GLU A 115 0.76 3.91 8.30
C GLU A 115 -0.67 3.54 7.89
N ASP A 116 -1.19 4.06 6.77
CA ASP A 116 -2.58 3.83 6.36
C ASP A 116 -2.89 2.33 6.20
N ILE A 117 -2.08 1.61 5.42
CA ILE A 117 -2.31 0.18 5.13
C ILE A 117 -2.13 -0.67 6.39
N PRO A 118 -1.02 -0.56 7.15
CA PRO A 118 -0.84 -1.35 8.36
C PRO A 118 -1.95 -1.13 9.40
N ILE A 119 -2.41 0.11 9.59
CA ILE A 119 -3.45 0.41 10.59
C ILE A 119 -4.80 -0.16 10.15
N VAL A 120 -5.17 0.00 8.87
CA VAL A 120 -6.42 -0.58 8.34
C VAL A 120 -6.41 -2.10 8.45
N GLN A 121 -5.29 -2.73 8.10
CA GLN A 121 -5.15 -4.18 8.24
C GLN A 121 -5.21 -4.61 9.72
N ALA A 122 -4.51 -3.92 10.62
CA ALA A 122 -4.56 -4.20 12.05
C ALA A 122 -5.99 -4.15 12.58
N ALA A 123 -6.78 -3.14 12.19
CA ALA A 123 -8.16 -3.01 12.62
C ALA A 123 -9.03 -4.17 12.13
N LEU A 124 -8.90 -4.58 10.86
CA LEU A 124 -9.62 -5.73 10.31
C LEU A 124 -9.25 -7.03 11.05
N VAL A 125 -7.96 -7.23 11.33
CA VAL A 125 -7.47 -8.44 12.00
C VAL A 125 -7.97 -8.52 13.44
N CYS A 126 -7.96 -7.40 14.17
CA CYS A 126 -8.58 -7.32 15.49
C CYS A 126 -10.10 -7.58 15.42
N ALA A 127 -10.80 -7.02 14.44
CA ALA A 127 -12.24 -7.21 14.26
C ALA A 127 -12.62 -8.67 13.90
N LEU A 128 -11.71 -9.43 13.28
CA LEU A 128 -11.92 -10.87 13.04
C LEU A 128 -11.99 -11.67 14.37
N GLY A 129 -11.42 -11.15 15.46
CA GLY A 129 -11.63 -11.63 16.82
C GLY A 129 -11.04 -13.01 17.14
N ASP A 130 -10.18 -13.55 16.28
CA ASP A 130 -9.51 -14.84 16.48
C ASP A 130 -8.06 -14.77 15.99
N GLU A 131 -7.12 -15.01 16.91
CA GLU A 131 -5.68 -14.88 16.67
C GLU A 131 -5.16 -15.81 15.57
N LYS A 132 -5.88 -16.89 15.24
CA LYS A 132 -5.49 -17.76 14.13
C LYS A 132 -5.41 -17.02 12.79
N TYR A 133 -6.16 -15.92 12.63
CA TYR A 133 -6.14 -15.12 11.41
C TYR A 133 -4.88 -14.26 11.32
N ILE A 134 -4.21 -13.96 12.43
CA ILE A 134 -2.93 -13.23 12.43
C ILE A 134 -1.90 -13.98 11.56
N LYS A 135 -1.78 -15.30 11.74
CA LYS A 135 -0.87 -16.17 10.96
C LYS A 135 -1.24 -16.32 9.48
N ARG A 136 -2.40 -15.80 9.06
CA ARG A 136 -2.87 -15.81 7.67
C ARG A 136 -2.67 -14.46 7.01
N ASN A 137 -2.17 -13.47 7.74
CA ASN A 137 -2.01 -12.11 7.25
C ASN A 137 -0.62 -11.89 6.67
N ALA A 138 -0.60 -11.13 5.58
CA ALA A 138 0.60 -10.51 5.08
C ALA A 138 0.35 -9.07 4.63
N ILE A 139 1.42 -8.30 4.49
CA ILE A 139 1.39 -6.95 3.93
C ILE A 139 2.50 -6.82 2.90
N VAL A 140 2.21 -6.13 1.79
CA VAL A 140 3.22 -5.73 0.81
C VAL A 140 3.53 -4.26 1.04
N VAL A 141 4.78 -3.98 1.38
CA VAL A 141 5.28 -2.63 1.65
C VAL A 141 6.52 -2.31 0.84
N SER A 142 6.90 -1.04 0.84
CA SER A 142 8.16 -0.60 0.24
C SER A 142 9.36 -1.03 1.08
N LYS A 143 10.44 -1.44 0.41
CA LYS A 143 11.76 -1.71 1.00
C LYS A 143 12.32 -0.50 1.76
N ILE A 144 11.84 0.71 1.48
CA ILE A 144 12.15 1.94 2.24
C ILE A 144 11.88 1.75 3.74
N LEU A 145 10.88 0.96 4.14
CA LEU A 145 10.57 0.74 5.57
C LEU A 145 11.69 0.03 6.33
N THR A 146 12.58 -0.70 5.65
CA THR A 146 13.76 -1.32 6.29
C THR A 146 14.82 -0.29 6.69
N ARG A 147 14.67 0.95 6.22
CA ARG A 147 15.54 2.10 6.54
C ARG A 147 14.96 2.97 7.66
N LEU A 148 13.84 2.58 8.24
CA LEU A 148 13.07 3.41 9.15
C LEU A 148 12.87 2.68 10.47
N GLU A 149 12.92 3.45 11.54
CA GLU A 149 12.57 3.04 12.90
C GLU A 149 11.21 3.63 13.26
N ALA A 150 10.38 2.85 13.94
CA ALA A 150 9.15 3.28 14.58
C ALA A 150 9.12 2.79 16.03
N PHE A 151 8.78 3.67 16.97
CA PHE A 151 8.68 3.33 18.40
C PHE A 151 9.97 2.77 19.02
N GLY A 152 11.15 3.19 18.55
CA GLY A 152 12.43 2.66 19.04
C GLY A 152 12.81 1.29 18.47
N LEU A 153 12.07 0.79 17.47
CA LEU A 153 12.27 -0.51 16.84
C LEU A 153 12.33 -0.38 15.32
N PRO A 154 13.05 -1.25 14.61
CA PRO A 154 12.98 -1.28 13.15
C PRO A 154 11.52 -1.38 12.70
N ALA A 155 11.08 -0.52 11.78
CA ALA A 155 9.68 -0.47 11.34
C ALA A 155 9.23 -1.80 10.72
N SER A 156 10.16 -2.51 10.08
CA SER A 156 9.97 -3.88 9.59
C SER A 156 9.69 -4.90 10.69
N SER A 157 10.32 -4.74 11.88
CA SER A 157 10.01 -5.55 13.07
C SER A 157 8.64 -5.20 13.64
N VAL A 158 8.27 -3.92 13.66
CA VAL A 158 6.91 -3.50 14.08
C VAL A 158 5.85 -4.13 13.18
N LEU A 159 6.05 -4.13 11.86
CA LEU A 159 5.14 -4.77 10.91
C LEU A 159 5.06 -6.29 11.06
N SER A 160 6.14 -6.95 11.51
CA SER A 160 6.12 -8.40 11.74
C SER A 160 5.13 -8.83 12.84
N TYR A 161 4.71 -7.92 13.72
CA TYR A 161 3.64 -8.16 14.68
C TYR A 161 2.24 -8.08 14.05
N LEU A 162 2.10 -7.66 12.80
CA LEU A 162 0.81 -7.63 12.09
C LEU A 162 0.61 -8.87 11.21
N GLY A 163 1.73 -9.43 10.71
CA GLY A 163 1.74 -10.59 9.83
C GLY A 163 3.06 -10.70 9.07
N HIS A 164 3.08 -11.55 8.04
CA HIS A 164 4.21 -11.63 7.12
C HIS A 164 4.38 -10.30 6.38
N THR A 165 5.61 -9.79 6.28
CA THR A 165 5.88 -8.52 5.60
C THR A 165 6.70 -8.77 4.36
N PHE A 166 6.17 -8.48 3.18
CA PHE A 166 6.84 -8.60 1.89
C PHE A 166 7.35 -7.23 1.42
N PHE A 167 8.60 -7.17 0.98
CA PHE A 167 9.25 -5.91 0.60
C PHE A 167 9.41 -5.79 -0.92
N SER A 168 8.77 -4.77 -1.48
CA SER A 168 8.92 -4.38 -2.88
C SER A 168 9.81 -3.16 -3.02
N ILE A 169 10.59 -3.08 -4.09
CA ILE A 169 11.30 -1.85 -4.46
C ILE A 169 10.33 -0.99 -5.29
N PRO A 170 9.94 0.20 -4.82
CA PRO A 170 8.96 1.01 -5.51
C PRO A 170 9.48 1.48 -6.87
N ARG A 171 8.65 1.45 -7.90
CA ARG A 171 8.99 1.98 -9.24
C ARG A 171 8.63 3.47 -9.35
N SER A 172 9.11 4.27 -8.41
CA SER A 172 8.82 5.70 -8.41
C SER A 172 9.61 6.44 -9.49
N LYS A 173 9.07 7.56 -10.00
CA LYS A 173 9.83 8.47 -10.89
C LYS A 173 11.13 8.95 -10.24
N SER A 174 11.22 9.00 -8.91
CA SER A 174 12.46 9.30 -8.18
C SER A 174 13.53 8.22 -8.34
N ILE A 175 13.18 6.95 -8.20
CA ILE A 175 14.09 5.81 -8.40
C ILE A 175 14.52 5.71 -9.87
N PHE A 176 13.61 5.99 -10.79
CA PHE A 176 13.96 6.07 -12.21
C PHE A 176 14.96 7.20 -12.53
N ARG A 177 14.93 8.30 -11.75
CA ARG A 177 15.81 9.46 -11.94
C ARG A 177 17.14 9.35 -11.19
N SER A 178 17.26 8.49 -10.19
CA SER A 178 18.50 8.28 -9.44
C SER A 178 19.52 7.43 -10.19
N GLY A 179 19.19 6.92 -11.38
CA GLY A 179 20.12 6.16 -12.22
C GLY A 179 20.34 4.73 -11.75
N ILE A 180 19.51 4.23 -10.82
CA ILE A 180 19.49 2.82 -10.42
C ILE A 180 19.15 1.98 -11.65
N ASP A 181 19.87 0.88 -11.82
CA ASP A 181 19.56 -0.10 -12.84
C ASP A 181 18.15 -0.66 -12.61
N ASN A 182 17.24 -0.40 -13.56
CA ASN A 182 15.88 -0.91 -13.50
C ASN A 182 15.85 -2.44 -13.48
N ASP A 183 16.91 -3.10 -13.91
CA ASP A 183 17.01 -4.55 -13.95
C ASP A 183 17.11 -5.12 -12.52
N ILE A 184 17.90 -4.51 -11.63
CA ILE A 184 18.01 -4.94 -10.23
C ILE A 184 16.67 -4.79 -9.51
N ALA A 185 16.02 -3.64 -9.65
CA ALA A 185 14.70 -3.43 -9.05
C ALA A 185 13.64 -4.39 -9.62
N GLN A 186 13.77 -4.82 -10.88
CA GLN A 186 12.90 -5.83 -11.48
C GLN A 186 13.18 -7.23 -10.93
N GLU A 187 14.44 -7.62 -10.83
CA GLU A 187 14.88 -8.92 -10.32
C GLU A 187 14.44 -9.11 -8.87
N GLU A 188 14.70 -8.14 -7.98
CA GLU A 188 14.31 -8.22 -6.58
C GLU A 188 12.79 -8.26 -6.40
N ASN A 189 12.05 -7.46 -7.17
CA ASN A 189 10.59 -7.52 -7.16
C ASN A 189 10.05 -8.85 -7.69
N ALA A 190 10.74 -9.50 -8.63
CA ALA A 190 10.37 -10.83 -9.12
C ALA A 190 10.60 -11.91 -8.05
N ILE A 191 11.69 -11.81 -7.28
CA ILE A 191 11.95 -12.71 -6.15
C ILE A 191 10.87 -12.53 -5.07
N MET A 192 10.55 -11.29 -4.70
CA MET A 192 9.45 -11.01 -3.76
C MET A 192 8.11 -11.54 -4.27
N LEU A 193 7.80 -11.33 -5.55
CA LEU A 193 6.55 -11.81 -6.15
C LEU A 193 6.45 -13.34 -6.10
N ASN A 194 7.54 -14.06 -6.40
CA ASN A 194 7.57 -15.52 -6.27
C ASN A 194 7.34 -15.98 -4.82
N ALA A 195 7.98 -15.33 -3.84
CA ALA A 195 7.78 -15.65 -2.43
C ALA A 195 6.33 -15.39 -1.99
N LEU A 196 5.73 -14.28 -2.44
CA LEU A 196 4.34 -13.95 -2.16
C LEU A 196 3.38 -14.93 -2.84
N GLN A 197 3.66 -15.35 -4.06
CA GLN A 197 2.87 -16.35 -4.76
C GLN A 197 2.88 -17.68 -4.02
N GLN A 198 4.05 -18.17 -3.59
CA GLN A 198 4.17 -19.39 -2.78
C GLN A 198 3.35 -19.28 -1.49
N TYR A 199 3.40 -18.13 -0.82
CA TYR A 199 2.59 -17.89 0.38
C TYR A 199 1.08 -17.94 0.10
N ILE A 200 0.63 -17.33 -1.01
CA ILE A 200 -0.78 -17.34 -1.44
C ILE A 200 -1.24 -18.74 -1.88
N GLU A 201 -0.37 -19.54 -2.48
CA GLU A 201 -0.65 -20.92 -2.92
C GLU A 201 -0.99 -21.87 -1.77
N GLU A 202 -0.55 -21.57 -0.54
CA GLU A 202 -0.98 -22.30 0.66
C GLU A 202 -2.49 -22.14 0.95
N GLY A 203 -3.12 -21.11 0.39
CA GLY A 203 -4.54 -20.83 0.53
C GLY A 203 -4.93 -20.16 1.86
N GLY A 204 -6.10 -19.53 1.85
CA GLY A 204 -6.72 -18.96 3.04
C GLY A 204 -5.94 -17.80 3.64
N LYS A 205 -5.25 -17.02 2.79
CA LYS A 205 -4.42 -15.87 3.16
C LYS A 205 -5.14 -14.55 2.94
N MET A 206 -4.81 -13.56 3.77
CA MET A 206 -5.19 -12.17 3.57
C MET A 206 -3.94 -11.32 3.37
N VAL A 207 -3.88 -10.56 2.29
CA VAL A 207 -2.72 -9.73 1.95
C VAL A 207 -3.15 -8.28 1.75
N ALA A 208 -2.56 -7.36 2.52
CA ALA A 208 -2.81 -5.93 2.36
C ALA A 208 -1.83 -5.29 1.37
N ILE A 209 -2.35 -4.53 0.41
CA ILE A 209 -1.60 -3.97 -0.71
C ILE A 209 -2.12 -2.56 -1.00
N ALA A 210 -1.24 -1.56 -1.12
CA ALA A 210 -1.56 -0.31 -1.80
C ALA A 210 -1.24 -0.46 -3.30
N PRO A 211 -2.24 -0.54 -4.19
CA PRO A 211 -1.97 -0.93 -5.58
C PRO A 211 -1.13 0.08 -6.37
N SER A 212 -1.15 1.35 -5.98
CA SER A 212 -0.31 2.41 -6.56
C SER A 212 1.20 2.16 -6.32
N GLY A 213 1.57 1.46 -5.25
CA GLY A 213 2.98 1.30 -4.83
C GLY A 213 3.67 2.59 -4.42
N SER A 214 2.91 3.68 -4.25
CA SER A 214 3.41 5.02 -3.90
C SER A 214 2.35 5.78 -3.11
N THR A 215 2.79 6.75 -2.31
CA THR A 215 1.86 7.63 -1.62
C THR A 215 1.06 8.49 -2.60
N ASP A 216 -0.18 8.83 -2.23
CA ASP A 216 -1.07 9.71 -2.97
C ASP A 216 -0.43 11.11 -3.12
N GLU A 217 -0.47 11.68 -4.33
CA GLU A 217 0.06 13.01 -4.57
C GLU A 217 -0.91 14.08 -4.06
N ARG A 218 -0.41 14.96 -3.20
CA ARG A 218 -1.20 16.01 -2.55
C ARG A 218 -1.05 17.33 -3.32
N ASN A 219 -2.18 17.89 -3.76
CA ASN A 219 -2.24 19.13 -4.52
C ASN A 219 -2.63 20.30 -3.62
N TYR A 220 -1.74 21.27 -3.47
CA TYR A 220 -1.95 22.44 -2.62
C TYR A 220 -2.18 23.72 -3.43
N LYS A 221 -3.03 24.60 -2.92
CA LYS A 221 -3.22 25.96 -3.43
C LYS A 221 -3.28 26.92 -2.26
N PHE A 222 -2.34 27.86 -2.20
CA PHE A 222 -2.20 28.78 -1.06
C PHE A 222 -2.17 28.04 0.29
N ASP A 223 -1.37 26.96 0.36
CA ASP A 223 -1.23 26.06 1.51
C ASP A 223 -2.45 25.20 1.90
N ASP A 224 -3.60 25.42 1.26
CA ASP A 224 -4.77 24.57 1.42
C ASP A 224 -4.67 23.33 0.53
N LEU A 225 -4.92 22.15 1.10
CA LEU A 225 -5.07 20.92 0.32
C LEU A 225 -6.34 21.04 -0.54
N THR A 226 -6.18 21.02 -1.85
CA THR A 226 -7.27 21.17 -2.83
C THR A 226 -7.60 19.89 -3.58
N GLY A 227 -6.67 18.94 -3.61
CA GLY A 227 -6.93 17.65 -4.23
C GLY A 227 -5.90 16.58 -3.95
N LEU A 228 -6.24 15.36 -4.33
CA LEU A 228 -5.43 14.16 -4.22
C LEU A 228 -5.40 13.44 -5.56
N THR A 229 -4.24 12.89 -5.89
CA THR A 229 -4.06 12.03 -7.07
C THR A 229 -3.58 10.67 -6.60
N LEU A 230 -4.45 9.65 -6.70
CA LEU A 230 -4.08 8.25 -6.51
C LEU A 230 -3.32 7.82 -7.77
N GLN A 231 -2.05 7.49 -7.58
CA GLN A 231 -1.20 7.10 -8.71
C GLN A 231 -1.68 5.80 -9.33
N ARG A 232 -1.41 5.69 -10.62
CA ARG A 232 -1.70 4.52 -11.42
C ARG A 232 -1.08 3.25 -10.80
N MET A 233 -1.87 2.19 -10.75
CA MET A 233 -1.36 0.85 -10.48
C MET A 233 -0.53 0.31 -11.65
N SER A 234 0.62 -0.31 -11.36
CA SER A 234 1.44 -0.99 -12.37
C SER A 234 0.74 -2.26 -12.90
N SER A 235 1.00 -2.67 -14.15
CA SER A 235 0.48 -3.93 -14.68
C SER A 235 0.94 -5.15 -13.88
N GLY A 236 2.14 -5.10 -13.28
CA GLY A 236 2.63 -6.16 -12.38
C GLY A 236 1.74 -6.29 -11.14
N THR A 237 1.39 -5.16 -10.52
CA THR A 237 0.48 -5.13 -9.37
C THR A 237 -0.94 -5.59 -9.76
N ALA A 238 -1.42 -5.20 -10.95
CA ALA A 238 -2.70 -5.67 -11.47
C ALA A 238 -2.72 -7.21 -11.60
N ASN A 239 -1.68 -7.79 -12.20
CA ASN A 239 -1.54 -9.23 -12.36
C ASN A 239 -1.44 -9.95 -11.02
N LEU A 240 -0.72 -9.38 -10.05
CA LEU A 240 -0.67 -9.90 -8.68
C LEU A 240 -2.07 -9.93 -8.05
N LEU A 241 -2.86 -8.87 -8.17
CA LEU A 241 -4.21 -8.80 -7.60
C LEU A 241 -5.17 -9.81 -8.25
N LEU A 242 -4.91 -10.25 -9.49
CA LEU A 242 -5.66 -11.31 -10.15
C LEU A 242 -5.37 -12.72 -9.57
N LEU A 243 -4.33 -12.89 -8.76
CA LEU A 243 -4.03 -14.17 -8.08
C LEU A 243 -4.93 -14.43 -6.86
N PHE A 244 -5.62 -13.41 -6.36
CA PHE A 244 -6.51 -13.53 -5.21
C PHE A 244 -7.88 -14.04 -5.64
N ASP A 245 -8.63 -14.68 -4.75
CA ASP A 245 -10.03 -15.05 -5.02
C ASP A 245 -10.98 -13.89 -4.72
N ARG A 246 -10.61 -13.01 -3.79
CA ARG A 246 -11.39 -11.85 -3.35
C ARG A 246 -10.57 -10.58 -3.28
N ILE A 247 -11.23 -9.44 -3.48
CA ILE A 247 -10.71 -8.11 -3.22
C ILE A 247 -11.64 -7.39 -2.24
N LEU A 248 -11.08 -6.85 -1.17
CA LEU A 248 -11.75 -5.97 -0.23
C LEU A 248 -11.20 -4.55 -0.41
N PRO A 249 -11.91 -3.64 -1.08
CA PRO A 249 -11.49 -2.26 -1.21
C PRO A 249 -11.84 -1.47 0.06
N VAL A 250 -10.89 -0.67 0.53
CA VAL A 250 -11.06 0.19 1.70
C VAL A 250 -10.46 1.56 1.41
N SER A 251 -11.25 2.62 1.62
CA SER A 251 -10.78 4.00 1.52
C SER A 251 -10.54 4.54 2.93
N VAL A 252 -9.39 5.18 3.15
CA VAL A 252 -8.96 5.70 4.45
C VAL A 252 -8.39 7.11 4.34
N TRP A 253 -8.71 7.95 5.32
CA TRP A 253 -8.13 9.28 5.51
C TRP A 253 -7.90 9.54 7.00
N LEU A 254 -6.76 9.09 7.52
CA LEU A 254 -6.45 9.18 8.95
C LEU A 254 -6.31 10.60 9.49
N GLU A 255 -6.25 11.61 8.62
CA GLU A 255 -6.19 13.03 8.99
C GLU A 255 -7.57 13.68 9.14
N ALA A 256 -8.67 12.95 8.91
CA ALA A 256 -10.00 13.51 9.05
C ALA A 256 -10.21 14.12 10.46
N PRO A 257 -10.90 15.26 10.61
CA PRO A 257 -11.15 15.87 11.92
C PRO A 257 -11.89 14.94 12.89
N LYS A 258 -11.76 15.18 14.20
CA LYS A 258 -12.45 14.40 15.23
C LYS A 258 -13.97 14.44 14.99
N GLY A 259 -14.61 13.27 15.07
CA GLY A 259 -16.05 13.12 14.81
C GLY A 259 -16.45 12.92 13.34
N HIS A 260 -15.52 13.06 12.40
CA HIS A 260 -15.78 12.81 10.99
C HIS A 260 -15.52 11.35 10.61
N LYS A 261 -16.14 10.90 9.51
CA LYS A 261 -15.83 9.62 8.87
C LYS A 261 -14.40 9.68 8.33
N PHE A 262 -13.61 8.65 8.60
CA PHE A 262 -12.20 8.54 8.18
C PHE A 262 -11.90 7.20 7.47
N LEU A 263 -12.89 6.33 7.36
CA LEU A 263 -12.80 5.00 6.76
C LEU A 263 -14.12 4.70 6.02
N THR A 264 -14.04 4.18 4.80
CA THR A 264 -15.13 3.49 4.13
C THR A 264 -14.67 2.08 3.73
N ILE A 265 -15.46 1.06 4.09
CA ILE A 265 -15.24 -0.32 3.68
C ILE A 265 -16.20 -0.66 2.54
N GLY A 266 -15.67 -1.11 1.41
CA GLY A 266 -16.47 -1.55 0.27
C GLY A 266 -16.97 -2.98 0.42
N GLU A 267 -17.63 -3.48 -0.63
CA GLU A 267 -18.09 -4.86 -0.69
C GLU A 267 -16.93 -5.85 -0.95
N LEU A 268 -17.04 -7.08 -0.47
CA LEU A 268 -16.07 -8.14 -0.77
C LEU A 268 -16.31 -8.68 -2.19
N LEU A 269 -15.40 -8.39 -3.10
CA LEU A 269 -15.56 -8.64 -4.53
C LEU A 269 -14.91 -9.96 -4.93
N SER A 270 -15.60 -10.79 -5.72
CA SER A 270 -15.02 -11.99 -6.34
C SER A 270 -14.08 -11.63 -7.50
N VAL A 271 -12.85 -12.15 -7.49
CA VAL A 271 -11.86 -11.96 -8.55
C VAL A 271 -12.09 -12.93 -9.72
N ARG A 272 -12.66 -14.12 -9.48
CA ARG A 272 -13.00 -15.09 -10.55
C ARG A 272 -13.96 -14.53 -11.63
N ALA A 273 -14.55 -13.36 -11.39
CA ALA A 273 -15.43 -12.66 -12.33
C ALA A 273 -14.77 -11.44 -13.03
N LYS A 274 -13.46 -11.19 -12.87
CA LYS A 274 -12.87 -9.85 -13.11
C LYS A 274 -11.55 -9.84 -13.89
N THR A 275 -11.43 -8.85 -14.77
CA THR A 275 -10.24 -8.49 -15.55
C THR A 275 -9.48 -7.35 -14.86
N GLU A 276 -8.32 -6.96 -15.39
CA GLU A 276 -7.61 -5.74 -14.93
C GLU A 276 -8.54 -4.51 -14.85
N THR A 277 -9.55 -4.41 -15.72
CA THR A 277 -10.55 -3.32 -15.70
C THR A 277 -11.25 -3.22 -14.36
N SER A 278 -11.64 -4.34 -13.77
CA SER A 278 -12.41 -4.31 -12.53
C SER A 278 -11.55 -3.98 -11.31
N ILE A 279 -10.23 -4.19 -11.38
CA ILE A 279 -9.30 -3.69 -10.35
C ILE A 279 -9.20 -2.16 -10.46
N HIS A 280 -9.09 -1.62 -11.68
CA HIS A 280 -9.13 -0.17 -11.91
C HIS A 280 -10.45 0.45 -11.42
N GLU A 281 -11.59 -0.21 -11.62
CA GLU A 281 -12.88 0.24 -11.08
C GLU A 281 -12.90 0.25 -9.54
N CYS A 282 -12.20 -0.68 -8.88
CA CYS A 282 -12.03 -0.63 -7.42
C CYS A 282 -11.20 0.59 -7.01
N MET A 283 -10.14 0.92 -7.75
CA MET A 283 -9.34 2.11 -7.50
C MET A 283 -10.11 3.41 -7.75
N GLU A 284 -10.98 3.44 -8.78
CA GLU A 284 -11.90 4.56 -9.03
C GLU A 284 -12.90 4.72 -7.87
N TRP A 285 -13.43 3.62 -7.33
CA TRP A 285 -14.27 3.64 -6.14
C TRP A 285 -13.52 4.17 -4.91
N ILE A 286 -12.29 3.68 -4.66
CA ILE A 286 -11.45 4.16 -3.56
C ILE A 286 -11.20 5.67 -3.70
N ALA A 287 -10.87 6.16 -4.91
CA ALA A 287 -10.68 7.59 -5.15
C ALA A 287 -11.95 8.40 -4.84
N GLY A 288 -13.12 7.91 -5.27
CA GLY A 288 -14.41 8.55 -5.00
C GLY A 288 -14.72 8.65 -3.51
N GLU A 289 -14.50 7.57 -2.75
CA GLU A 289 -14.67 7.57 -1.30
C GLU A 289 -13.64 8.46 -0.60
N THR A 290 -12.37 8.42 -1.03
CA THR A 290 -11.30 9.26 -0.49
C THR A 290 -11.62 10.74 -0.67
N ALA A 291 -12.24 11.14 -1.80
CA ALA A 291 -12.72 12.51 -2.01
C ALA A 291 -13.71 12.95 -0.92
N GLY A 292 -14.63 12.06 -0.54
CA GLY A 292 -15.61 12.31 0.52
C GLY A 292 -14.96 12.39 1.91
N LEU A 293 -14.01 11.50 2.21
CA LEU A 293 -13.32 11.47 3.50
C LEU A 293 -12.39 12.69 3.69
N ALA A 294 -11.61 13.02 2.67
CA ALA A 294 -10.65 14.12 2.68
C ALA A 294 -11.29 15.49 2.38
N ARG A 295 -12.52 15.50 1.84
CA ARG A 295 -13.27 16.71 1.43
C ARG A 295 -12.54 17.55 0.38
N VAL A 296 -11.85 16.87 -0.53
CA VAL A 296 -11.09 17.48 -1.63
C VAL A 296 -11.32 16.70 -2.91
N THR A 297 -11.00 17.30 -4.05
CA THR A 297 -11.11 16.58 -5.33
C THR A 297 -10.09 15.45 -5.37
N THR A 298 -10.52 14.21 -5.53
CA THR A 298 -9.62 13.07 -5.63
C THR A 298 -9.79 12.38 -6.97
N VAL A 299 -8.69 12.09 -7.65
CA VAL A 299 -8.68 11.42 -8.94
C VAL A 299 -7.77 10.20 -8.90
N TYR A 300 -8.18 9.13 -9.56
CA TYR A 300 -7.31 7.99 -9.85
C TYR A 300 -6.74 8.14 -11.27
N GLU A 301 -5.42 8.02 -11.41
CA GLU A 301 -4.77 8.02 -12.71
C GLU A 301 -5.01 6.68 -13.44
N SER A 302 -6.13 6.59 -14.18
CA SER A 302 -6.42 5.44 -15.05
C SER A 302 -6.07 5.72 -16.51
N ASP A 303 -5.67 4.68 -17.26
CA ASP A 303 -5.44 4.77 -18.71
C ASP A 303 -6.71 5.14 -19.50
N ARG A 304 -7.90 4.92 -18.91
CA ARG A 304 -9.18 5.36 -19.49
C ARG A 304 -9.25 6.88 -19.59
N LEU A 305 -8.78 7.61 -18.58
CA LEU A 305 -8.76 9.08 -18.59
C LEU A 305 -7.65 9.64 -19.48
N THR A 306 -6.47 9.02 -19.54
CA THR A 306 -5.41 9.47 -20.47
C THR A 306 -5.76 9.17 -21.92
N GLY A 307 -6.49 8.09 -22.21
CA GLY A 307 -7.05 7.78 -23.52
C GLY A 307 -8.11 8.80 -23.98
N ILE A 308 -9.07 9.14 -23.10
CA ILE A 308 -10.10 10.16 -23.38
C ILE A 308 -9.46 11.56 -23.47
N ALA A 309 -8.49 11.89 -22.62
CA ALA A 309 -7.76 13.16 -22.67
C ALA A 309 -6.86 13.26 -23.91
N ARG A 310 -6.19 12.17 -24.33
CA ARG A 310 -5.47 12.10 -25.62
C ARG A 310 -6.43 12.26 -26.79
N ALA A 311 -7.57 11.58 -26.78
CA ALA A 311 -8.58 11.68 -27.84
C ALA A 311 -9.15 13.10 -27.94
N LYS A 312 -9.44 13.76 -26.80
CA LYS A 312 -9.85 15.17 -26.77
C LYS A 312 -8.75 16.11 -27.25
N LYS A 313 -7.49 15.87 -26.88
CA LYS A 313 -6.34 16.67 -27.33
C LYS A 313 -6.07 16.51 -28.83
N ILE A 314 -6.19 15.30 -29.35
CA ILE A 314 -6.10 14.99 -30.79
C ILE A 314 -7.27 15.63 -31.54
N GLY A 315 -8.50 15.50 -31.05
CA GLY A 315 -9.68 16.15 -31.63
C GLY A 315 -9.56 17.67 -31.69
N LYS A 316 -9.04 18.29 -30.62
CA LYS A 316 -8.74 19.72 -30.60
C LYS A 316 -7.69 20.12 -31.64
N LEU A 317 -6.57 19.38 -31.72
CA LEU A 317 -5.51 19.61 -32.72
C LEU A 317 -6.00 19.44 -34.17
N ILE A 318 -6.90 18.48 -34.42
CA ILE A 318 -7.52 18.28 -35.74
C ILE A 318 -8.43 19.47 -36.10
N SER A 319 -9.26 19.93 -35.14
CA SER A 319 -10.14 21.09 -35.36
C SER A 319 -9.37 22.40 -35.61
N GLU A 320 -8.27 22.63 -34.90
CA GLU A 320 -7.41 23.80 -35.07
C GLU A 320 -6.68 23.78 -36.43
N ARG A 321 -6.30 22.60 -36.93
CA ARG A 321 -5.73 22.45 -38.28
C ARG A 321 -6.77 22.63 -39.39
N ALA A 322 -7.99 22.14 -39.21
CA ALA A 322 -9.07 22.31 -40.17
C ALA A 322 -9.46 23.80 -40.33
N ASN A 323 -9.54 24.54 -39.22
CA ASN A 323 -9.84 25.97 -39.26
C ASN A 323 -8.70 26.82 -39.88
N LYS A 324 -7.45 26.37 -39.78
CA LYS A 324 -6.31 27.02 -40.46
C LYS A 324 -6.25 26.74 -41.95
N ALA A 325 -6.92 25.72 -42.46
CA ALA A 325 -6.96 25.39 -43.89
C ALA A 325 -8.13 26.08 -44.63
N LEU A 326 -9.04 26.72 -43.89
CA LEU A 326 -10.22 27.44 -44.41
C LEU A 326 -10.03 28.97 -44.41
N HIS A 327 -8.84 29.45 -44.06
CA HIS A 327 -8.38 30.84 -44.12
C HIS A 327 -7.12 30.93 -44.97
#